data_AF-A0A4S8MBY1-F1
#
_entry.id   AF-A0A4S8MBY1-F1
#
_cell.length_a   1.000
_cell.length_b   1.000
_cell.length_c   1.000
_cell.angle_alpha   90.00
_cell.angle_beta   90.00
_cell.angle_gamma   90.00
#
_symmetry.space_group_name_H-M   'P 1'
#
loop_
_entity.id
_entity.type
_entity.pdbx_description
1 polymer ?
#
loop_
_entity_poly.entity_id
_entity_poly.type
_entity_poly.pdbx_seq_one_letter_code
_entity_poly.pdbx_strand_id
1 'polypeptide(L)'
;RHLRKDEMKYMRDLHVLEQKLEINTTWERGSDEWERVDLMAKNAEYQKALDHLEGLLVSRIFELGKAHLAGTGYKMRQHLLNAIRNRSKAIQTAIERYNNAAKALRPQRRTISWDQIMDYTFLSEFDILRDTRDDVRHK
;
A
#
# COMPACT_ATOMS: atom_id res chain seq x y z
N ARG A 1 -34.01 13.90 11.05
CA ARG A 1 -33.93 15.29 11.59
C ARG A 1 -32.61 15.55 12.34
N HIS A 2 -32.04 14.58 13.07
CA HIS A 2 -30.75 14.72 13.77
C HIS A 2 -29.52 14.83 12.84
N LEU A 3 -29.42 13.98 11.81
CA LEU A 3 -28.32 14.05 10.80
C LEU A 3 -28.14 15.45 10.19
N ARG A 4 -29.25 16.12 9.84
CA ARG A 4 -29.21 17.49 9.31
C ARG A 4 -28.72 18.53 10.32
N LYS A 5 -28.97 18.32 11.62
CA LYS A 5 -28.46 19.21 12.67
C LYS A 5 -26.96 19.05 12.85
N ASP A 6 -26.47 17.82 12.74
CA ASP A 6 -25.04 17.50 12.84
C ASP A 6 -24.29 18.04 11.62
N GLU A 7 -24.81 17.83 10.40
CA GLU A 7 -24.28 18.43 9.16
C GLU A 7 -24.19 19.96 9.25
N MET A 8 -25.26 20.62 9.73
CA MET A 8 -25.26 22.09 9.94
C MET A 8 -24.27 22.55 11.02
N LYS A 9 -23.96 21.70 11.99
CA LYS A 9 -22.93 22.00 13.00
C LYS A 9 -21.55 21.91 12.35
N TYR A 10 -21.25 20.81 11.64
CA TYR A 10 -19.98 20.63 10.94
C TYR A 10 -19.69 21.72 9.92
N MET A 11 -20.68 22.12 9.11
CA MET A 11 -20.50 23.20 8.13
C MET A 11 -20.19 24.55 8.79
N ARG A 12 -20.80 24.84 9.96
CA ARG A 12 -20.47 26.05 10.72
C ARG A 12 -19.08 25.99 11.33
N ASP A 13 -18.70 24.85 11.89
CA ASP A 13 -17.38 24.65 12.49
C ASP A 13 -16.27 24.76 11.42
N LEU A 14 -16.50 24.20 10.22
CA LEU A 14 -15.61 24.34 9.06
C LEU A 14 -15.47 25.81 8.64
N HIS A 15 -16.58 26.53 8.47
CA HIS A 15 -16.54 27.93 8.07
C HIS A 15 -15.77 28.82 9.05
N VAL A 16 -15.93 28.59 10.36
CA VAL A 16 -15.18 29.32 11.41
C VAL A 16 -13.68 29.02 11.32
N LEU A 17 -13.31 27.78 11.03
CA LEU A 17 -11.91 27.40 10.86
C LEU A 17 -11.30 27.99 9.58
N GLU A 18 -12.04 27.97 8.47
CA GLU A 18 -11.62 28.59 7.20
C GLU A 18 -11.36 30.08 7.37
N GLN A 19 -12.25 30.80 8.07
CA GLN A 19 -12.04 32.21 8.38
C GLN A 19 -10.81 32.45 9.26
N LYS A 20 -10.60 31.63 10.30
CA LYS A 20 -9.42 31.75 11.18
C LYS A 20 -8.10 31.46 10.46
N LEU A 21 -8.14 30.62 9.43
CA LEU A 21 -6.99 30.24 8.63
C LEU A 21 -6.83 31.10 7.36
N GLU A 22 -7.67 32.13 7.20
CA GLU A 22 -7.67 33.05 6.05
C GLU A 22 -7.80 32.33 4.70
N ILE A 23 -8.52 31.21 4.67
CA ILE A 23 -8.76 30.42 3.46
C ILE A 23 -9.93 31.06 2.70
N ASN A 24 -9.59 31.87 1.69
CA ASN A 24 -10.58 32.61 0.88
C ASN A 24 -11.28 31.74 -0.19
N THR A 25 -10.67 30.64 -0.61
CA THR A 25 -11.24 29.73 -1.61
C THR A 25 -10.82 28.30 -1.27
N THR A 26 -11.80 27.42 -1.11
CA THR A 26 -11.56 26.00 -0.91
C THR A 26 -11.22 25.34 -2.25
N TRP A 27 -10.39 24.31 -2.22
CA TRP A 27 -10.08 23.56 -3.44
C TRP A 27 -11.29 22.76 -3.88
N GLU A 28 -11.83 23.10 -5.04
CA GLU A 28 -12.93 22.38 -5.66
C GLU A 28 -12.41 21.26 -6.56
N ARG A 29 -13.23 20.22 -6.77
CA ARG A 29 -12.86 19.14 -7.69
C ARG A 29 -12.66 19.71 -9.10
N GLY A 30 -11.44 19.57 -9.62
CA GLY A 30 -11.04 20.11 -10.92
C GLY A 30 -10.23 21.41 -10.84
N SER A 31 -9.99 21.95 -9.64
CA SER A 31 -8.93 22.97 -9.45
C SER A 31 -7.56 22.30 -9.53
N ASP A 32 -6.55 23.03 -10.01
CA ASP A 32 -5.18 22.53 -10.14
C ASP A 32 -4.62 22.03 -8.79
N GLU A 33 -4.96 22.71 -7.70
CA GLU A 33 -4.54 22.33 -6.36
C GLU A 33 -5.20 21.03 -5.89
N TRP A 34 -6.50 20.88 -6.18
CA TRP A 34 -7.21 19.64 -5.90
C TRP A 34 -6.59 18.48 -6.68
N GLU A 35 -6.40 18.64 -7.98
CA GLU A 35 -5.84 17.59 -8.86
C GLU A 35 -4.42 17.20 -8.43
N ARG A 36 -3.60 18.18 -8.07
CA ARG A 36 -2.26 17.94 -7.53
C ARG A 36 -2.29 17.09 -6.26
N VAL A 37 -3.15 17.42 -5.31
CA VAL A 37 -3.23 16.70 -4.04
C VAL A 37 -3.86 15.32 -4.19
N ASP A 38 -4.82 15.15 -5.09
CA ASP A 38 -5.36 13.84 -5.43
C ASP A 38 -4.32 12.94 -6.11
N LEU A 39 -3.51 13.49 -7.01
CA LEU A 39 -2.38 12.77 -7.58
C LEU A 39 -1.38 12.36 -6.48
N MET A 40 -1.06 13.26 -5.55
CA MET A 40 -0.20 12.94 -4.39
C MET A 40 -0.80 11.85 -3.52
N ALA A 41 -2.11 11.91 -3.23
CA ALA A 41 -2.81 10.91 -2.43
C ALA A 41 -2.81 9.53 -3.10
N LYS A 42 -3.06 9.47 -4.41
CA LYS A 42 -3.00 8.22 -5.19
C LYS A 42 -1.59 7.64 -5.24
N ASN A 43 -0.57 8.49 -5.42
CA ASN A 43 0.83 8.05 -5.37
C ASN A 43 1.20 7.49 -3.98
N ALA A 44 0.76 8.15 -2.91
CA ALA A 44 1.00 7.68 -1.55
C ALA A 44 0.28 6.34 -1.28
N GLU A 45 -0.94 6.17 -1.77
CA GLU A 45 -1.68 4.91 -1.64
C GLU A 45 -1.00 3.78 -2.42
N TYR A 46 -0.54 4.06 -3.63
CA TYR A 46 0.27 3.13 -4.41
C TYR A 46 1.54 2.73 -3.66
N GLN A 47 2.28 3.70 -3.11
CA GLN A 47 3.51 3.42 -2.37
C GLN A 47 3.25 2.56 -1.13
N LYS A 48 2.20 2.87 -0.35
CA LYS A 48 1.80 2.06 0.81
C LYS A 48 1.44 0.63 0.42
N ALA A 49 0.70 0.46 -0.69
CA ALA A 49 0.32 -0.85 -1.18
C ALA A 49 1.55 -1.66 -1.64
N LEU A 50 2.51 -0.98 -2.26
CA LEU A 50 3.80 -1.54 -2.65
C LEU A 50 4.62 -1.96 -1.43
N ASP A 51 4.91 -1.05 -0.49
CA ASP A 51 5.67 -1.32 0.74
C ASP A 51 5.07 -2.49 1.54
N HIS A 52 3.73 -2.56 1.61
CA HIS A 52 3.04 -3.64 2.29
C HIS A 52 3.25 -4.99 1.59
N LEU A 53 3.14 -5.02 0.25
CA LEU A 53 3.41 -6.21 -0.53
C LEU A 53 4.87 -6.67 -0.35
N GLU A 54 5.82 -5.74 -0.44
CA GLU A 54 7.25 -6.01 -0.24
C GLU A 54 7.53 -6.61 1.15
N GLY A 55 6.98 -6.01 2.21
CA GLY A 55 7.15 -6.50 3.57
C GLY A 55 6.65 -7.93 3.76
N LEU A 56 5.52 -8.27 3.13
CA LEU A 56 4.98 -9.63 3.16
C LEU A 56 5.86 -10.63 2.39
N LEU A 57 6.39 -10.24 1.23
CA LEU A 57 7.29 -11.08 0.44
C LEU A 57 8.59 -11.37 1.18
N VAL A 58 9.24 -10.33 1.72
CA VAL A 58 10.44 -10.45 2.54
C VAL A 58 10.18 -11.38 3.74
N SER A 59 9.07 -11.17 4.44
CA SER A 59 8.70 -12.00 5.58
C SER A 59 8.51 -13.47 5.18
N ARG A 60 7.87 -13.75 4.03
CA ARG A 60 7.68 -15.12 3.51
C ARG A 60 9.01 -15.82 3.23
N ILE A 61 9.98 -15.10 2.66
CA ILE A 61 11.31 -15.64 2.39
C ILE A 61 12.02 -16.05 3.68
N PHE A 62 11.95 -15.21 4.72
CA PHE A 62 12.49 -15.58 6.05
C PHE A 62 11.79 -16.78 6.68
N GLU A 63 10.48 -16.94 6.50
CA GLU A 63 9.78 -18.16 6.95
C GLU A 63 10.23 -19.40 6.21
N LEU A 64 10.33 -19.32 4.88
CA LEU A 64 10.78 -20.44 4.06
C LEU A 64 12.20 -20.85 4.45
N GLY A 65 13.10 -19.90 4.68
CA GLY A 65 14.44 -20.17 5.20
C GLY A 65 14.40 -20.89 6.55
N LYS A 66 13.58 -20.43 7.50
CA LYS A 66 13.42 -21.06 8.82
C LYS A 66 12.81 -22.47 8.74
N ALA A 67 11.88 -22.71 7.81
CA ALA A 67 11.26 -24.01 7.62
C ALA A 67 12.22 -25.06 7.04
N HIS A 68 13.23 -24.64 6.27
CA HIS A 68 14.25 -25.51 5.70
C HIS A 68 15.42 -25.82 6.66
N LEU A 69 15.53 -25.14 7.80
CA LEU A 69 16.57 -25.43 8.80
C LEU A 69 16.29 -26.77 9.52
N ALA A 70 17.27 -27.67 9.49
CA ALA A 70 17.27 -28.90 10.27
C ALA A 70 17.28 -28.57 11.79
N GLY A 71 16.51 -29.33 12.58
CA GLY A 71 16.42 -29.13 14.04
C GLY A 71 15.11 -28.47 14.55
N THR A 72 14.14 -28.18 13.67
CA THR A 72 12.82 -27.71 14.10
C THR A 72 11.93 -28.87 14.57
N GLY A 73 11.59 -28.88 15.87
CA GLY A 73 10.64 -29.84 16.44
C GLY A 73 9.26 -29.78 15.76
N TYR A 74 8.50 -30.89 15.81
CA TYR A 74 7.24 -31.04 15.06
C TYR A 74 6.26 -29.87 15.25
N LYS A 75 6.05 -29.40 16.49
CA LYS A 75 5.16 -28.26 16.77
C LYS A 75 5.61 -26.99 16.07
N MET A 76 6.91 -26.68 16.10
CA MET A 76 7.47 -25.50 15.42
C MET A 76 7.26 -25.59 13.91
N ARG A 77 7.48 -26.77 13.32
CA ARG A 77 7.23 -26.99 11.89
C ARG A 77 5.77 -26.74 11.51
N GLN A 78 4.81 -27.22 12.30
CA GLN A 78 3.39 -26.97 12.07
C GLN A 78 3.04 -25.47 12.13
N HIS A 79 3.61 -24.73 13.09
CA HIS A 79 3.44 -23.28 13.15
C HIS A 79 4.03 -22.58 11.93
N LEU A 80 5.22 -22.97 11.46
CA LEU A 80 5.83 -22.42 10.26
C LEU A 80 4.99 -22.69 9.01
N LEU A 81 4.47 -23.91 8.84
CA LEU A 81 3.59 -24.26 7.71
C LEU A 81 2.30 -23.43 7.71
N ASN A 82 1.68 -23.27 8.88
CA ASN A 82 0.50 -22.42 9.02
C ASN A 82 0.81 -20.94 8.74
N ALA A 83 1.95 -20.44 9.21
CA ALA A 83 2.37 -19.07 8.99
C ALA A 83 2.62 -18.80 7.49
N ILE A 84 3.31 -19.72 6.80
CA ILE A 84 3.51 -19.68 5.35
C ILE A 84 2.16 -19.67 4.61
N ARG A 85 1.22 -20.55 4.98
CA ARG A 85 -0.11 -20.62 4.34
C ARG A 85 -0.90 -19.33 4.54
N ASN A 86 -0.90 -18.79 5.75
CA ASN A 86 -1.58 -17.54 6.06
C ASN A 86 -0.95 -16.37 5.29
N ARG A 87 0.38 -16.36 5.18
CA ARG A 87 1.10 -15.33 4.42
C ARG A 87 0.83 -15.39 2.94
N SER A 88 0.71 -16.58 2.35
CA SER A 88 0.32 -16.71 0.94
C SER A 88 -1.02 -16.02 0.66
N LYS A 89 -2.03 -16.19 1.53
CA LYS A 89 -3.31 -15.47 1.39
C LYS A 89 -3.16 -13.96 1.54
N ALA A 90 -2.37 -13.51 2.52
CA ALA A 90 -2.12 -12.08 2.73
C ALA A 90 -1.44 -11.44 1.50
N ILE A 91 -0.49 -12.14 0.88
CA ILE A 91 0.18 -11.69 -0.34
C ILE A 91 -0.82 -11.60 -1.51
N GLN A 92 -1.72 -12.58 -1.68
CA GLN A 92 -2.77 -12.50 -2.71
C GLN A 92 -3.64 -11.24 -2.56
N THR A 93 -4.10 -10.95 -1.33
CA THR A 93 -4.85 -9.72 -1.07
C THR A 93 -4.00 -8.46 -1.27
N ALA A 94 -2.70 -8.50 -0.93
CA ALA A 94 -1.80 -7.37 -1.14
C ALA A 94 -1.54 -7.09 -2.63
N ILE A 95 -1.44 -8.13 -3.46
CA ILE A 95 -1.35 -8.00 -4.93
C ILE A 95 -2.59 -7.28 -5.47
N GLU A 96 -3.79 -7.66 -5.03
CA GLU A 96 -5.03 -7.01 -5.47
C GLU A 96 -5.03 -5.52 -5.13
N ARG A 97 -4.64 -5.17 -3.89
CA ARG A 97 -4.52 -3.77 -3.45
C ARG A 97 -3.50 -2.99 -4.27
N TYR A 98 -2.31 -3.57 -4.46
CA TYR A 98 -1.27 -3.00 -5.30
C TYR A 98 -1.78 -2.76 -6.73
N ASN A 99 -2.39 -3.76 -7.36
CA ASN A 99 -2.89 -3.66 -8.73
C ASN A 99 -4.00 -2.62 -8.87
N ASN A 100 -4.87 -2.49 -7.89
CA ASN A 100 -5.92 -1.45 -7.88
C ASN A 100 -5.30 -0.06 -7.77
N ALA A 101 -4.32 0.14 -6.88
CA ALA A 101 -3.62 1.42 -6.74
C ALA A 101 -2.80 1.75 -8.00
N ALA A 102 -2.12 0.77 -8.60
CA ALA A 102 -1.35 0.91 -9.83
C ALA A 102 -2.21 1.37 -11.02
N LYS A 103 -3.43 0.84 -11.15
CA LYS A 103 -4.40 1.24 -12.18
C LYS A 103 -5.02 2.62 -11.94
N ALA A 104 -5.05 3.09 -10.70
CA ALA A 104 -5.59 4.40 -10.35
C ALA A 104 -4.65 5.57 -10.72
N LEU A 105 -3.36 5.27 -10.96
CA LEU A 105 -2.36 6.25 -11.37
C LEU A 105 -2.46 6.64 -12.86
N ARG A 106 -1.91 7.81 -13.17
CA ARG A 106 -1.75 8.31 -14.54
C ARG A 106 -0.29 8.76 -14.75
N PRO A 107 0.50 8.08 -15.60
CA PRO A 107 0.16 6.87 -16.34
C PRO A 107 -0.07 5.66 -15.41
N GLN A 108 -0.85 4.67 -15.89
CA GLN A 108 -1.06 3.43 -15.14
C GLN A 108 0.25 2.67 -14.99
N ARG A 109 0.48 2.09 -13.81
CA ARG A 109 1.66 1.27 -13.54
C ARG A 109 1.41 -0.21 -13.83
N ARG A 110 2.50 -0.97 -14.00
CA ARG A 110 2.45 -2.42 -14.25
C ARG A 110 1.78 -3.17 -13.10
N THR A 111 0.85 -4.05 -13.44
CA THR A 111 0.23 -4.99 -12.50
C THR A 111 1.03 -6.28 -12.39
N ILE A 112 0.87 -6.98 -11.27
CA ILE A 112 1.57 -8.23 -10.95
C ILE A 112 0.53 -9.35 -10.75
N SER A 113 0.81 -10.55 -11.27
CA SER A 113 0.01 -11.75 -10.99
C SER A 113 0.62 -12.59 -9.87
N TRP A 114 -0.19 -13.43 -9.24
CA TRP A 114 0.31 -14.39 -8.24
C TRP A 114 1.37 -15.33 -8.82
N ASP A 115 1.19 -15.80 -10.05
CA ASP A 115 2.12 -16.72 -10.71
C ASP A 115 3.49 -16.05 -10.91
N GLN A 116 3.50 -14.78 -11.33
CA GLN A 116 4.74 -14.00 -11.42
C GLN A 116 5.47 -13.96 -10.06
N ILE A 117 4.74 -13.73 -8.95
CA ILE A 117 5.34 -13.74 -7.61
C ILE A 117 5.89 -15.10 -7.20
N MET A 118 5.25 -16.19 -7.65
CA MET A 118 5.70 -17.55 -7.34
C MET A 118 6.93 -17.97 -8.14
N ASP A 119 7.05 -17.47 -9.37
CA ASP A 119 8.22 -17.71 -10.23
C ASP A 119 9.47 -17.01 -9.69
N TYR A 120 9.30 -15.85 -9.04
CA TYR A 120 10.39 -15.15 -8.36
C TYR A 120 10.78 -15.86 -7.06
N THR A 121 11.78 -16.74 -7.16
CA THR A 121 12.29 -17.51 -6.02
C THR A 121 13.25 -16.72 -5.14
N PHE A 122 13.74 -15.55 -5.61
CA PHE A 122 14.73 -14.74 -4.90
C PHE A 122 14.47 -13.23 -5.00
N LEU A 123 14.81 -12.48 -3.93
CA LEU A 123 14.54 -11.04 -3.80
C LEU A 123 15.11 -10.19 -4.94
N SER A 124 16.21 -10.60 -5.57
CA SER A 124 16.84 -9.82 -6.65
C SER A 124 16.05 -9.80 -7.96
N GLU A 125 15.04 -10.67 -8.10
CA GLU A 125 14.24 -10.79 -9.32
C GLU A 125 12.92 -10.00 -9.24
N PHE A 126 12.58 -9.48 -8.06
CA PHE A 126 11.44 -8.57 -7.92
C PHE A 126 11.83 -7.19 -8.44
N ASP A 127 11.65 -6.96 -9.74
CA ASP A 127 11.75 -5.63 -10.38
C ASP A 127 10.80 -4.59 -9.71
N ILE A 128 9.78 -5.06 -8.97
CA ILE A 128 8.90 -4.25 -8.11
C ILE A 128 9.72 -3.43 -7.09
N LEU A 129 10.81 -4.00 -6.58
CA LEU A 129 11.72 -3.37 -5.62
C LEU A 129 12.60 -2.27 -6.26
N ARG A 130 12.58 -2.13 -7.59
CA ARG A 130 13.30 -1.04 -8.28
C ARG A 130 12.48 0.23 -8.36
N ASP A 131 11.16 0.14 -8.42
CA ASP A 131 10.27 1.32 -8.46
C ASP A 131 10.36 2.16 -7.16
N THR A 132 10.93 1.60 -6.09
CA THR A 132 11.13 2.25 -4.77
C THR A 132 12.56 2.73 -4.52
N ARG A 133 13.52 2.40 -5.40
CA ARG A 133 14.90 2.87 -5.24
C ARG A 133 15.03 4.28 -5.80
N ASP A 134 14.83 5.26 -4.93
CA ASP A 134 15.61 6.50 -5.07
C ASP A 134 17.08 6.09 -5.09
N ASP A 135 17.78 6.37 -6.19
CA ASP A 135 19.21 6.15 -6.27
C ASP A 135 19.88 7.05 -5.22
N VAL A 136 20.30 6.45 -4.11
CA VAL A 136 20.99 7.12 -3.00
C VAL A 136 22.31 7.79 -3.43
N ARG A 137 22.76 7.60 -4.67
CA ARG A 137 23.87 8.32 -5.29
C ARG A 137 23.49 9.72 -5.76
N HIS A 138 22.20 10.07 -5.77
CA HIS A 138 21.70 11.41 -6.05
C HIS A 138 21.46 12.14 -4.73
N LYS A 139 22.54 12.47 -4.02
CA LYS A 139 22.57 13.42 -2.91
C LYS A 139 23.83 14.27 -2.98
#